data_AF-A0A925IDR9-F1
#
_entry.id   AF-A0A925IDR9-F1
#
_cell.length_a   1.000
_cell.length_b   1.000
_cell.length_c   1.000
_cell.angle_alpha   90.00
_cell.angle_beta   90.00
_cell.angle_gamma   90.00
#
_symmetry.space_group_name_H-M   'P 1'
#
loop_
_entity.id
_entity.type
_entity.pdbx_description
1 polymer ?
#
loop_
_entity_poly.entity_id
_entity_poly.type
_entity_poly.pdbx_seq_one_letter_code
_entity_poly.pdbx_strand_id
1 'polypeptide(L)'
;MKTTGLLFLMACAALLLATSAGIMLAQEEEGVFIPIGAGYGDTYEGVIEHIMAASKDDNINILVLASAYSTNSDEITEEERTQNTADAEERRLEIEDACTALAEGKTCVVTLAPIYTRVDALTPEAFALFSDDLDAIYILGGDQAIAMEILVGTPVEQAMTRIHASGTIITGTSAGNAVQSRTMIGGYVGDFG
;
A
#
# COMPACT_ATOMS: atom_id res chain seq x y z
N MET A 1 -40.70 33.75 -47.15
CA MET A 1 -39.35 33.30 -46.75
C MET A 1 -38.91 34.07 -45.52
N LYS A 2 -38.78 33.45 -44.34
CA LYS A 2 -37.88 33.84 -43.21
C LYS A 2 -38.26 33.31 -41.80
N THR A 3 -39.19 32.37 -41.64
CA THR A 3 -39.54 31.84 -40.30
C THR A 3 -39.04 30.42 -40.00
N THR A 4 -38.54 29.69 -40.99
CA THR A 4 -38.10 28.29 -40.82
C THR A 4 -36.68 28.15 -40.24
N GLY A 5 -35.83 29.19 -40.36
CA GLY A 5 -34.44 29.14 -39.89
C GLY A 5 -34.26 29.34 -38.38
N LEU A 6 -35.21 30.00 -37.71
CA LEU A 6 -35.05 30.38 -36.30
C LEU A 6 -35.39 29.23 -35.34
N LEU A 7 -36.32 28.34 -35.71
CA LEU A 7 -36.62 27.14 -34.92
C LEU A 7 -35.50 26.08 -34.99
N PHE A 8 -34.77 26.00 -36.11
CA PHE A 8 -33.68 25.03 -36.27
C PHE A 8 -32.43 25.42 -35.47
N LEU A 9 -32.14 26.73 -35.35
CA LEU A 9 -31.02 27.21 -34.53
C LEU A 9 -31.28 27.07 -33.02
N MET A 10 -32.52 27.24 -32.55
CA MET A 10 -32.85 27.02 -31.13
C MET A 10 -32.83 25.53 -30.75
N ALA A 11 -33.20 24.63 -31.66
CA ALA A 11 -33.12 23.19 -31.42
C ALA A 11 -31.67 22.68 -31.34
N CYS A 12 -30.75 23.21 -32.16
CA CYS A 12 -29.33 22.87 -32.08
C CYS A 12 -28.66 23.45 -30.82
N ALA A 13 -29.05 24.65 -30.37
CA ALA A 13 -28.51 25.23 -29.13
C ALA A 13 -28.96 24.47 -27.88
N ALA A 14 -30.20 23.96 -27.85
CA ALA A 14 -30.70 23.12 -26.75
C ALA A 14 -30.08 21.71 -26.74
N LEU A 15 -29.72 21.16 -27.91
CA LEU A 15 -29.04 19.86 -28.00
C LEU A 15 -27.55 19.93 -27.62
N LEU A 16 -26.91 21.09 -27.81
CA LEU A 16 -25.51 21.33 -27.42
C LEU A 16 -25.33 21.65 -25.93
N LEU A 17 -26.40 22.03 -25.22
CA LEU A 17 -26.39 22.26 -23.78
C LEU A 17 -26.67 21.00 -22.95
N ALA A 18 -27.06 19.88 -23.59
CA ALA A 18 -27.45 18.65 -22.89
C ALA A 18 -26.32 17.60 -22.81
N THR A 19 -25.15 17.83 -23.39
CA THR A 19 -24.05 16.85 -23.44
C THR A 19 -22.85 17.18 -22.56
N SER A 20 -22.93 18.22 -21.73
CA SER A 20 -21.93 18.51 -20.69
C SER A 20 -22.36 17.97 -19.32
N ALA A 21 -23.05 16.82 -19.28
CA ALA A 21 -22.94 15.95 -18.11
C ALA A 21 -21.52 15.39 -18.15
N GLY A 22 -20.57 16.21 -17.70
CA GLY A 22 -19.20 15.79 -17.49
C GLY A 22 -19.27 14.55 -16.63
N ILE A 23 -18.78 13.44 -17.17
CA ILE A 23 -18.37 12.31 -16.35
C ILE A 23 -17.27 12.89 -15.47
N MET A 24 -17.64 13.37 -14.28
CA MET A 24 -16.66 13.51 -13.21
C MET A 24 -16.23 12.09 -12.92
N LEU A 25 -15.17 11.63 -13.60
CA LEU A 25 -14.39 10.54 -13.07
C LEU A 25 -13.97 11.04 -11.69
N ALA A 26 -14.50 10.42 -10.64
CA ALA A 26 -13.98 10.62 -9.30
C ALA A 26 -12.49 10.34 -9.42
N GLN A 27 -11.68 11.41 -9.31
CA GLN A 27 -10.25 11.27 -9.34
C GLN A 27 -9.93 10.52 -8.06
N GLU A 28 -9.47 9.27 -8.16
CA GLU A 28 -8.93 8.60 -6.98
C GLU A 28 -7.77 9.45 -6.49
N GLU A 29 -7.86 9.91 -5.24
CA GLU A 29 -6.73 10.56 -4.62
C GLU A 29 -5.63 9.52 -4.45
N GLU A 30 -4.41 9.90 -4.79
CA GLU A 30 -3.24 9.07 -4.57
C GLU A 30 -3.14 8.71 -3.08
N GLY A 31 -2.64 7.51 -2.81
CA GLY A 31 -2.44 7.00 -1.46
C GLY A 31 -1.56 7.94 -0.65
N VAL A 32 -1.65 7.80 0.68
CA VAL A 32 -0.79 8.52 1.60
C VAL A 32 0.29 7.59 2.14
N PHE A 33 1.48 8.15 2.33
CA PHE A 33 2.55 7.53 3.10
C PHE A 33 2.36 7.86 4.58
N ILE A 34 2.36 6.84 5.44
CA ILE A 34 2.29 7.00 6.90
C ILE A 34 3.61 6.48 7.50
N PRO A 35 4.60 7.36 7.72
CA PRO A 35 5.89 6.97 8.29
C PRO A 35 5.80 6.79 9.82
N ILE A 36 6.26 5.65 10.35
CA ILE A 36 6.32 5.36 11.78
C ILE A 36 7.78 5.26 12.23
N GLY A 37 8.18 6.10 13.18
CA GLY A 37 9.58 6.18 13.61
C GLY A 37 10.10 4.90 14.28
N ALA A 38 9.28 4.31 15.15
CA ALA A 38 9.53 3.04 15.83
C ALA A 38 8.22 2.60 16.51
N GLY A 39 8.21 1.38 17.06
CA GLY A 39 7.04 0.84 17.77
C GLY A 39 6.14 -0.01 16.88
N TYR A 40 5.11 -0.56 17.52
CA TYR A 40 4.14 -1.48 16.92
C TYR A 40 2.77 -1.22 17.56
N GLY A 41 2.42 -1.94 18.63
CA GLY A 41 1.13 -1.85 19.32
C GLY A 41 0.64 -0.43 19.65
N ASP A 42 1.57 0.46 19.99
CA ASP A 42 1.32 1.87 20.32
C ASP A 42 0.99 2.76 19.11
N THR A 43 1.19 2.24 17.89
CA THR A 43 1.05 2.98 16.64
C THR A 43 -0.13 2.51 15.80
N TYR A 44 -0.65 1.29 16.05
CA TYR A 44 -1.71 0.70 15.24
C TYR A 44 -2.99 1.53 15.23
N GLU A 45 -3.41 2.10 16.37
CA GLU A 45 -4.64 2.90 16.44
C GLU A 45 -4.67 4.03 15.40
N GLY A 46 -3.65 4.89 15.40
CA GLY A 46 -3.59 6.01 14.45
C GLY A 46 -3.48 5.58 12.99
N VAL A 47 -2.83 4.44 12.71
CA VAL A 47 -2.74 3.88 11.36
C VAL A 47 -4.10 3.34 10.91
N ILE A 48 -4.75 2.53 11.74
CA ILE A 48 -6.05 1.93 11.45
C ILE A 48 -7.12 3.02 11.29
N GLU A 49 -7.11 4.08 12.10
CA GLU A 49 -8.03 5.22 11.94
C GLU A 49 -7.92 5.86 10.54
N HIS A 50 -6.70 6.03 10.03
CA HIS A 50 -6.48 6.56 8.68
C HIS A 50 -6.96 5.58 7.59
N ILE A 51 -6.70 4.28 7.77
CA ILE A 51 -7.16 3.23 6.85
C ILE A 51 -8.69 3.20 6.82
N MET A 52 -9.35 3.23 7.97
CA MET A 52 -10.81 3.25 8.06
C MET A 52 -11.43 4.48 7.38
N ALA A 53 -10.79 5.64 7.52
CA ALA A 53 -11.25 6.87 6.89
C ALA A 53 -11.10 6.85 5.36
N ALA A 54 -10.11 6.12 4.83
CA ALA A 54 -9.89 5.97 3.40
C ALA A 54 -10.67 4.79 2.78
N SER A 55 -10.96 3.75 3.58
CA SER A 55 -11.57 2.51 3.12
C SER A 55 -13.02 2.70 2.66
N LYS A 56 -13.26 2.38 1.39
CA LYS A 56 -14.54 2.59 0.70
C LYS A 56 -15.51 1.42 0.88
N ASP A 57 -15.00 0.24 1.23
CA ASP A 57 -15.74 -1.02 1.23
C ASP A 57 -16.03 -1.52 2.66
N ASP A 58 -16.86 -2.56 2.77
CA ASP A 58 -17.15 -3.21 4.06
C ASP A 58 -15.95 -4.05 4.56
N ASN A 59 -15.00 -4.37 3.68
CA ASN A 59 -13.75 -5.05 4.01
C ASN A 59 -12.62 -4.02 4.10
N ILE A 60 -11.75 -4.19 5.10
CA ILE A 60 -10.46 -3.51 5.19
C ILE A 60 -9.39 -4.54 4.88
N ASN A 61 -8.73 -4.42 3.72
CA ASN A 61 -7.69 -5.33 3.27
C ASN A 61 -6.30 -4.71 3.51
N ILE A 62 -5.50 -5.36 4.34
CA ILE A 62 -4.15 -4.90 4.69
C ILE A 62 -3.14 -5.99 4.30
N LEU A 63 -2.12 -5.62 3.52
CA LEU A 63 -1.00 -6.52 3.20
C LEU A 63 0.20 -6.19 4.10
N VAL A 64 0.71 -7.18 4.83
CA VAL A 64 1.90 -7.05 5.68
C VAL A 64 3.13 -7.51 4.89
N LEU A 65 4.16 -6.67 4.84
CA LEU A 65 5.41 -6.94 4.14
C LEU A 65 6.57 -7.06 5.14
N ALA A 66 7.24 -8.21 5.14
CA ALA A 66 8.29 -8.56 6.10
C ALA A 66 9.71 -8.61 5.51
N SER A 67 9.94 -8.00 4.34
CA SER A 67 11.23 -8.05 3.64
C SER A 67 12.41 -7.50 4.44
N ALA A 68 12.16 -6.68 5.46
CA ALA A 68 13.20 -6.17 6.35
C ALA A 68 13.68 -7.18 7.42
N TYR A 69 13.02 -8.34 7.57
CA TYR A 69 13.41 -9.35 8.56
C TYR A 69 14.61 -10.21 8.13
N SER A 70 14.87 -10.28 6.83
CA SER A 70 15.93 -11.14 6.30
C SER A 70 17.32 -10.63 6.67
N THR A 71 18.24 -11.57 6.88
CA THR A 71 19.65 -11.27 7.10
C THR A 71 20.45 -11.14 5.81
N ASN A 72 19.90 -11.62 4.68
CA ASN A 72 20.50 -11.55 3.36
C ASN A 72 19.42 -11.44 2.27
N SER A 73 19.67 -10.62 1.26
CA SER A 73 18.70 -10.31 0.21
C SER A 73 18.64 -11.36 -0.91
N ASP A 74 19.69 -12.16 -1.11
CA ASP A 74 19.76 -13.19 -2.15
C ASP A 74 19.21 -14.53 -1.67
N GLU A 75 19.65 -15.00 -0.50
CA GLU A 75 19.27 -16.29 0.06
C GLU A 75 19.24 -16.28 1.59
N ILE A 76 18.28 -17.01 2.17
CA ILE A 76 18.19 -17.26 3.61
C ILE A 76 18.02 -18.76 3.86
N THR A 77 18.36 -19.21 5.07
CA THR A 77 18.13 -20.61 5.45
C THR A 77 16.64 -20.92 5.61
N GLU A 78 16.25 -22.18 5.51
CA GLU A 78 14.86 -22.59 5.77
C GLU A 78 14.44 -22.35 7.22
N GLU A 79 15.39 -22.47 8.16
CA GLU A 79 15.18 -22.17 9.58
C GLU A 79 14.87 -20.68 9.78
N GLU A 80 15.67 -19.80 9.17
CA GLU A 80 15.43 -18.35 9.18
C GLU A 80 14.11 -18.00 8.50
N ARG A 81 13.78 -18.60 7.35
CA ARG A 81 12.50 -18.38 6.68
C ARG A 81 11.32 -18.76 7.57
N THR A 82 11.42 -19.89 8.26
CA THR A 82 10.39 -20.36 9.20
C THR A 82 10.24 -19.39 10.36
N GLN A 83 11.36 -18.94 10.95
CA GLN A 83 11.37 -18.00 12.05
C GLN A 83 10.81 -16.63 11.64
N ASN A 84 11.30 -16.06 10.54
CA ASN A 84 10.83 -14.78 10.01
C ASN A 84 9.33 -14.82 9.70
N THR A 85 8.82 -15.96 9.20
CA THR A 85 7.38 -16.15 8.98
C THR A 85 6.60 -16.19 10.27
N ALA A 86 7.07 -16.91 11.29
CA ALA A 86 6.41 -16.94 12.59
C ALA A 86 6.36 -15.54 13.24
N ASP A 87 7.46 -14.80 13.19
CA ASP A 87 7.56 -13.45 13.76
C ASP A 87 6.74 -12.42 12.98
N ALA A 88 6.68 -12.55 11.65
CA ALA A 88 5.86 -11.68 10.82
C ALA A 88 4.36 -11.98 11.00
N GLU A 89 3.99 -13.24 11.22
CA GLU A 89 2.62 -13.62 11.51
C GLU A 89 2.14 -13.14 12.88
N GLU A 90 3.02 -13.09 13.88
CA GLU A 90 2.70 -12.43 15.15
C GLU A 90 2.29 -10.97 14.90
N ARG A 91 3.08 -10.22 14.11
CA ARG A 91 2.74 -8.83 13.78
C ARG A 91 1.49 -8.69 12.92
N ARG A 92 1.28 -9.60 11.97
CA ARG A 92 0.06 -9.64 11.16
C ARG A 92 -1.19 -9.82 12.05
N LEU A 93 -1.12 -10.75 13.01
CA LEU A 93 -2.19 -10.99 13.98
C LEU A 93 -2.43 -9.77 14.86
N GLU A 94 -1.38 -9.11 15.36
CA GLU A 94 -1.53 -7.89 16.15
C GLU A 94 -2.24 -6.77 15.37
N ILE A 95 -1.88 -6.58 14.09
CA ILE A 95 -2.52 -5.59 13.21
C ILE A 95 -3.98 -5.96 12.95
N GLU A 96 -4.27 -7.25 12.72
CA GLU A 96 -5.64 -7.76 12.51
C GLU A 96 -6.52 -7.58 13.75
N ASP A 97 -5.99 -7.88 14.94
CA ASP A 97 -6.67 -7.69 16.21
C ASP A 97 -6.96 -6.21 16.46
N ALA A 98 -5.98 -5.32 16.21
CA ALA A 98 -6.16 -3.88 16.33
C ALA A 98 -7.20 -3.35 15.33
N CYS A 99 -7.12 -3.79 14.08
CA CYS A 99 -8.09 -3.43 13.05
C CYS A 99 -9.51 -3.85 13.45
N THR A 100 -9.67 -5.11 13.87
CA THR A 100 -10.97 -5.68 14.27
C THR A 100 -11.56 -4.97 15.49
N ALA A 101 -10.71 -4.57 16.43
CA ALA A 101 -11.14 -3.85 17.63
C ALA A 101 -11.63 -2.41 17.34
N LEU A 102 -11.07 -1.76 16.31
CA LEU A 102 -11.35 -0.36 15.98
C LEU A 102 -12.38 -0.18 14.87
N ALA A 103 -12.42 -1.10 13.90
CA ALA A 103 -13.24 -1.00 12.70
C ALA A 103 -14.66 -1.58 12.88
N GLU A 104 -15.41 -1.03 13.85
CA GLU A 104 -16.78 -1.47 14.10
C GLU A 104 -17.64 -1.46 12.83
N GLY A 105 -18.23 -2.62 12.50
CA GLY A 105 -19.09 -2.78 11.32
C GLY A 105 -18.37 -3.07 10.01
N LYS A 106 -17.04 -3.12 10.00
CA LYS A 106 -16.22 -3.59 8.88
C LYS A 106 -15.57 -4.94 9.19
N THR A 107 -15.14 -5.65 8.15
CA THR A 107 -14.37 -6.90 8.27
C THR A 107 -12.91 -6.62 7.95
N CYS A 108 -12.00 -6.88 8.88
CA CYS A 108 -10.57 -6.75 8.63
C CYS A 108 -10.01 -8.06 8.05
N VAL A 109 -9.28 -7.94 6.95
CA VAL A 109 -8.55 -9.04 6.30
C VAL A 109 -7.09 -8.63 6.19
N VAL A 110 -6.25 -9.19 7.06
CA VAL A 110 -4.82 -8.88 7.04
C VAL A 110 -4.06 -10.08 6.48
N THR A 111 -3.25 -9.89 5.44
CA THR A 111 -2.52 -10.97 4.77
C THR A 111 -1.02 -10.74 4.90
N LEU A 112 -0.25 -11.76 5.26
CA LEU A 112 1.21 -11.69 5.19
C LEU A 112 1.69 -11.99 3.77
N ALA A 113 2.56 -11.14 3.24
CA ALA A 113 3.34 -11.41 2.05
C ALA A 113 4.71 -12.02 2.46
N PRO A 114 4.95 -13.33 2.24
CA PRO A 114 6.17 -14.01 2.65
C PRO A 114 7.34 -13.74 1.67
N ILE A 115 7.66 -12.46 1.47
CA ILE A 115 8.71 -11.98 0.56
C ILE A 115 9.96 -11.68 1.38
N TYR A 116 10.88 -12.64 1.45
CA TYR A 116 12.09 -12.55 2.27
C TYR A 116 13.37 -12.43 1.45
N THR A 117 13.36 -12.82 0.18
CA THR A 117 14.51 -12.65 -0.72
C THR A 117 14.11 -11.98 -2.01
N ARG A 118 15.11 -11.52 -2.75
CA ARG A 118 14.92 -10.96 -4.09
C ARG A 118 14.28 -11.95 -5.04
N VAL A 119 14.61 -13.24 -4.91
CA VAL A 119 13.97 -14.30 -5.70
C VAL A 119 12.46 -14.35 -5.42
N ASP A 120 12.05 -14.26 -4.15
CA ASP A 120 10.63 -14.23 -3.78
C ASP A 120 9.91 -13.04 -4.46
N ALA A 121 10.51 -11.85 -4.41
CA ALA A 121 9.96 -10.61 -4.97
C ALA A 121 9.85 -10.58 -6.50
N LEU A 122 10.52 -11.51 -7.20
CA LEU A 122 10.47 -11.65 -8.66
C LEU A 122 9.39 -12.65 -9.13
N THR A 123 8.73 -13.35 -8.21
CA THR A 123 7.72 -14.36 -8.55
C THR A 123 6.37 -13.73 -8.94
N PRO A 124 5.63 -14.34 -9.89
CA PRO A 124 4.25 -13.94 -10.18
C PRO A 124 3.33 -14.04 -8.96
N GLU A 125 3.56 -15.00 -8.08
CA GLU A 125 2.81 -15.21 -6.85
C GLU A 125 2.96 -14.04 -5.88
N ALA A 126 4.18 -13.53 -5.70
CA ALA A 126 4.41 -12.34 -4.88
C ALA A 126 3.69 -11.10 -5.45
N PHE A 127 3.78 -10.90 -6.78
CA PHE A 127 3.07 -9.80 -7.45
C PHE A 127 1.55 -9.88 -7.29
N ALA A 128 0.98 -11.10 -7.33
CA ALA A 128 -0.47 -11.32 -7.25
C ALA A 128 -1.08 -10.93 -5.89
N LEU A 129 -0.26 -10.79 -4.84
CA LEU A 129 -0.72 -10.33 -3.52
C LEU A 129 -1.09 -8.83 -3.50
N PHE A 130 -0.63 -8.05 -4.48
CA PHE A 130 -0.83 -6.60 -4.55
C PHE A 130 -2.06 -6.27 -5.40
N SER A 131 -3.23 -6.71 -4.95
CA SER A 131 -4.51 -6.50 -5.61
C SER A 131 -5.03 -5.06 -5.46
N ASP A 132 -5.96 -4.68 -6.33
CA ASP A 132 -6.53 -3.31 -6.38
C ASP A 132 -7.48 -3.00 -5.22
N ASP A 133 -7.89 -4.01 -4.45
CA ASP A 133 -8.77 -3.89 -3.28
C ASP A 133 -8.00 -3.71 -1.97
N LEU A 134 -6.66 -3.57 -2.01
CA LEU A 134 -5.87 -3.26 -0.82
C LEU A 134 -6.12 -1.83 -0.35
N ASP A 135 -6.54 -1.68 0.90
CA ASP A 135 -6.61 -0.38 1.56
C ASP A 135 -5.24 0.07 2.06
N ALA A 136 -4.39 -0.88 2.47
CA ALA A 136 -3.04 -0.56 2.95
C ALA A 136 -1.99 -1.66 2.72
N ILE A 137 -0.73 -1.23 2.65
CA ILE A 137 0.45 -2.06 2.90
C ILE A 137 1.11 -1.61 4.21
N TYR A 138 1.36 -2.55 5.12
CA TYR A 138 2.14 -2.33 6.34
C TYR A 138 3.51 -2.99 6.22
N ILE A 139 4.57 -2.19 6.14
CA ILE A 139 5.95 -2.68 6.06
C ILE A 139 6.54 -2.78 7.47
N LEU A 140 6.95 -3.99 7.86
CA LEU A 140 7.53 -4.25 9.18
C LEU A 140 8.94 -3.64 9.32
N GLY A 141 9.39 -3.49 10.57
CA GLY A 141 10.76 -3.04 10.89
C GLY A 141 11.82 -4.11 10.60
N GLY A 142 13.09 -3.79 10.82
CA GLY A 142 14.21 -4.70 10.56
C GLY A 142 15.39 -3.96 9.94
N ASP A 143 15.98 -4.52 8.88
CA ASP A 143 17.05 -3.91 8.10
C ASP A 143 16.53 -3.30 6.78
N GLN A 144 16.63 -1.98 6.67
CA GLN A 144 16.15 -1.24 5.49
C GLN A 144 17.03 -1.42 4.25
N ALA A 145 18.33 -1.69 4.41
CA ALA A 145 19.22 -1.91 3.27
C ALA A 145 18.87 -3.25 2.60
N ILE A 146 18.70 -4.31 3.39
CA ILE A 146 18.28 -5.62 2.90
C ILE A 146 16.89 -5.55 2.26
N ALA A 147 15.93 -4.87 2.90
CA ALA A 147 14.60 -4.68 2.32
C ALA A 147 14.66 -4.00 0.94
N MET A 148 15.49 -2.95 0.77
CA MET A 148 15.63 -2.30 -0.52
C MET A 148 16.32 -3.19 -1.56
N GLU A 149 17.34 -3.97 -1.18
CA GLU A 149 17.97 -4.94 -2.09
C GLU A 149 17.00 -6.02 -2.58
N ILE A 150 16.05 -6.42 -1.73
CA ILE A 150 14.97 -7.35 -2.09
C ILE A 150 13.98 -6.69 -3.06
N LEU A 151 13.51 -5.48 -2.74
CA LEU A 151 12.34 -4.88 -3.41
C LEU A 151 12.69 -4.07 -4.67
N VAL A 152 13.84 -3.39 -4.70
CA VAL A 152 14.14 -2.42 -5.75
C VAL A 152 14.21 -3.05 -7.14
N GLY A 153 13.54 -2.42 -8.11
CA GLY A 153 13.45 -2.84 -9.49
C GLY A 153 12.67 -4.15 -9.71
N THR A 154 11.91 -4.62 -8.72
CA THR A 154 11.12 -5.85 -8.83
C THR A 154 9.67 -5.57 -9.27
N PRO A 155 8.93 -6.58 -9.74
CA PRO A 155 7.49 -6.48 -9.96
C PRO A 155 6.72 -6.06 -8.70
N VAL A 156 7.20 -6.42 -7.51
CA VAL A 156 6.59 -6.02 -6.23
C VAL A 156 6.65 -4.51 -6.04
N GLU A 157 7.80 -3.86 -6.22
CA GLU A 157 7.92 -2.39 -6.13
C GLU A 157 7.01 -1.69 -7.17
N GLN A 158 6.92 -2.24 -8.37
CA GLN A 158 6.03 -1.73 -9.41
C GLN A 158 4.55 -1.86 -9.00
N ALA A 159 4.19 -2.97 -8.36
CA ALA A 159 2.84 -3.20 -7.85
C ALA A 159 2.49 -2.23 -6.72
N MET A 160 3.39 -2.04 -5.74
CA MET A 160 3.24 -1.05 -4.67
C MET A 160 3.02 0.36 -5.24
N THR A 161 3.84 0.74 -6.22
CA THR A 161 3.71 2.05 -6.91
C THR A 161 2.35 2.19 -7.58
N ARG A 162 1.88 1.13 -8.25
CA ARG A 162 0.60 1.12 -8.97
C ARG A 162 -0.59 1.27 -8.02
N ILE A 163 -0.66 0.47 -6.96
CA ILE A 163 -1.80 0.51 -6.03
C ILE A 163 -1.79 1.77 -5.18
N HIS A 164 -0.60 2.29 -4.83
CA HIS A 164 -0.48 3.61 -4.21
C HIS A 164 -1.07 4.71 -5.09
N ALA A 165 -0.79 4.70 -6.40
CA ALA A 165 -1.39 5.64 -7.34
C ALA A 165 -2.93 5.54 -7.43
N SER A 166 -3.52 4.43 -6.98
CA SER A 166 -4.96 4.18 -6.90
C SER A 166 -5.56 4.44 -5.50
N GLY A 167 -4.77 4.92 -4.54
CA GLY A 167 -5.26 5.31 -3.22
C GLY A 167 -4.86 4.38 -2.08
N THR A 168 -4.17 3.26 -2.34
CA THR A 168 -3.70 2.36 -1.28
C THR A 168 -2.67 3.08 -0.39
N ILE A 169 -2.90 3.03 0.92
CA ILE A 169 -2.00 3.60 1.92
C ILE A 169 -0.73 2.75 1.99
N ILE A 170 0.44 3.38 2.08
CA ILE A 170 1.69 2.68 2.41
C ILE A 170 2.17 3.19 3.76
N THR A 171 2.25 2.30 4.73
CA THR A 171 2.73 2.58 6.09
C THR A 171 3.88 1.65 6.45
N GLY A 172 4.66 2.03 7.45
CA GLY A 172 5.72 1.15 7.94
C GLY A 172 6.49 1.73 9.11
N THR A 173 7.06 0.84 9.92
CA THR A 173 7.78 1.18 11.16
C THR A 173 9.27 0.93 11.03
N SER A 174 10.09 1.84 11.60
CA SER A 174 11.55 1.73 11.61
C SER A 174 12.11 1.58 10.17
N ALA A 175 12.65 0.42 9.80
CA ALA A 175 13.07 0.13 8.44
C ALA A 175 11.93 0.31 7.42
N GLY A 176 10.72 -0.12 7.74
CA GLY A 176 9.53 0.05 6.90
C GLY A 176 9.14 1.52 6.65
N ASN A 177 9.53 2.44 7.55
CA ASN A 177 9.45 3.88 7.29
C ASN A 177 10.57 4.32 6.34
N ALA A 178 11.81 3.89 6.59
CA ALA A 178 12.97 4.30 5.81
C ALA A 178 12.83 3.98 4.31
N VAL A 179 12.28 2.81 3.97
CA VAL A 179 12.11 2.36 2.57
C VAL A 179 11.07 3.15 1.76
N GLN A 180 10.25 3.99 2.40
CA GLN A 180 9.27 4.84 1.70
C GLN A 180 9.93 6.04 1.01
N SER A 181 11.20 6.33 1.29
CA SER A 181 11.91 7.48 0.76
C SER A 181 12.69 7.17 -0.52
N ARG A 182 12.63 8.06 -1.51
CA ARG A 182 13.49 8.01 -2.71
C ARG A 182 14.98 7.99 -2.40
N THR A 183 15.37 8.65 -1.33
CA THR A 183 16.74 8.65 -0.81
C THR A 183 16.67 8.29 0.66
N MET A 184 17.22 7.11 0.98
CA MET A 184 17.05 6.47 2.27
C MET A 184 18.31 6.62 3.13
N ILE A 185 18.13 6.84 4.44
CA ILE A 185 19.21 6.74 5.41
C ILE A 185 19.48 5.25 5.66
N GLY A 186 20.56 4.73 5.08
CA GLY A 186 20.94 3.32 5.19
C GLY A 186 21.51 2.90 6.56
N GLY A 187 21.75 3.86 7.45
CA GLY A 187 22.29 3.61 8.79
C GLY A 187 23.29 4.68 9.22
N TYR A 188 23.79 4.56 10.45
CA TYR A 188 24.87 5.38 10.97
C TYR A 188 26.14 4.53 11.10
N VAL A 189 27.18 4.91 10.36
CA VAL A 189 28.46 4.18 10.29
C VAL A 189 29.62 4.92 10.99
N GLY A 190 29.33 6.05 11.66
CA GLY A 190 30.36 6.88 12.29
C GLY A 190 30.91 7.96 11.37
N ASP A 191 32.05 8.55 11.73
CA ASP A 191 32.39 9.93 11.40
C ASP A 191 32.30 10.32 9.91
N PHE A 192 32.44 9.42 8.92
CA PHE A 192 32.33 9.79 7.49
C PHE A 192 31.93 8.67 6.51
N GLY A 193 31.55 7.48 6.97
CA GLY A 193 31.38 6.32 6.08
C GLY A 193 32.28 5.15 6.46
#